data_AF-A0A3A9W4V5-F1
#
_entry.id   AF-A0A3A9W4V5-F1
#
_cell.length_a   1.000
_cell.length_b   1.000
_cell.length_c   1.000
_cell.angle_alpha   90.00
_cell.angle_beta   90.00
_cell.angle_gamma   90.00
#
_symmetry.space_group_name_H-M   'P 1'
#
loop_
_entity.id
_entity.type
_entity.pdbx_description
1 polymer ?
#
loop_
_entity_poly.entity_id
_entity_poly.type
_entity_poly.pdbx_seq_one_letter_code
_entity_poly.pdbx_strand_id
1 'polypeptide(L)'
;MDGLGRGVLHLRHEPVHGAADDSVILSAPDSVVGIAENSGNAEAAQEFVDYLFSAQGQATFTEDQRLFSVRDDVTSDEAVLAPLKTDWIDTGRTAMYPDGMFTGASDLAALTQTFLQDEDAGAFLEALDTDFQSHGIQ
;
A
#
# COMPACT_ATOMS: atom_id res chain seq x y z
N MET A 1 8.27 2.87 -34.90
CA MET A 1 7.19 2.96 -33.90
C MET A 1 7.02 1.56 -33.35
N ASP A 2 7.80 1.20 -32.33
CA ASP A 2 7.71 -0.10 -31.67
C ASP A 2 8.04 0.12 -30.20
N GLY A 3 7.22 -0.42 -29.30
CA GLY A 3 7.54 -0.45 -27.88
C GLY A 3 6.38 -0.05 -26.97
N LEU A 4 5.33 -0.87 -26.92
CA LEU A 4 4.51 -0.96 -25.72
C LEU A 4 4.52 -2.42 -25.28
N GLY A 5 5.61 -2.79 -24.59
CA GLY A 5 5.68 -4.02 -23.83
C GLY A 5 4.66 -3.94 -22.70
N ARG A 6 3.64 -4.80 -22.76
CA ARG A 6 2.71 -5.03 -21.66
C ARG A 6 3.53 -5.55 -20.47
N GLY A 7 3.81 -4.67 -19.51
CA GLY A 7 4.32 -5.07 -18.20
C GLY A 7 3.21 -5.84 -17.50
N VAL A 8 3.30 -7.16 -17.49
CA VAL A 8 2.50 -8.00 -16.61
C VAL A 8 3.02 -7.77 -15.21
N LEU A 9 2.23 -7.09 -14.37
CA LEU A 9 2.46 -7.01 -12.93
C LEU A 9 2.28 -8.42 -12.36
N HIS A 10 3.38 -9.15 -12.18
CA HIS A 10 3.39 -10.42 -11.47
C HIS A 10 3.17 -10.14 -9.98
N LEU A 11 1.91 -10.04 -9.55
CA LEU A 11 1.54 -10.08 -8.14
C LEU A 11 1.84 -11.49 -7.63
N ARG A 12 2.90 -11.66 -6.83
CA ARG A 12 3.15 -12.92 -6.13
C ARG A 12 2.13 -13.06 -5.00
N HIS A 13 1.11 -13.88 -5.21
CA HIS A 13 0.27 -14.44 -4.15
C HIS A 13 0.97 -15.68 -3.61
N GLU A 14 1.88 -15.52 -2.66
CA GLU A 14 2.42 -16.68 -1.93
C GLU A 14 2.18 -16.46 -0.43
N PRO A 15 1.62 -17.43 0.29
CA PRO A 15 1.55 -17.37 1.75
C PRO A 15 2.98 -17.29 2.31
N VAL A 16 3.21 -16.43 3.29
CA VAL A 16 4.55 -16.19 3.88
C VAL A 16 4.96 -17.40 4.73
N HIS A 17 5.45 -18.46 4.06
CA HIS A 17 5.99 -19.68 4.66
C HIS A 17 7.37 -20.05 4.08
N GLY A 18 8.12 -19.07 3.55
CA GLY A 18 9.45 -19.25 2.97
C GLY A 18 10.60 -18.87 3.92
N ALA A 19 11.83 -19.22 3.53
CA ALA A 19 13.06 -18.80 4.23
C ALA A 19 13.15 -17.26 4.27
N ALA A 20 14.00 -16.68 5.13
CA ALA A 20 14.11 -15.22 5.30
C ALA A 20 14.34 -14.43 3.98
N ASP A 21 14.89 -15.09 2.96
CA ASP A 21 15.13 -14.53 1.63
C ASP A 21 13.85 -14.38 0.79
N ASP A 22 12.76 -15.09 1.12
CA ASP A 22 11.46 -15.02 0.42
C ASP A 22 10.51 -13.99 1.05
N SER A 23 10.90 -13.38 2.17
CA SER A 23 10.08 -12.36 2.83
C SER A 23 9.89 -11.13 1.93
N VAL A 24 8.72 -10.50 2.10
CA VAL A 24 8.34 -9.22 1.50
C VAL A 24 7.82 -8.28 2.59
N ILE A 25 7.86 -6.97 2.37
CA ILE A 25 7.23 -5.98 3.23
C ILE A 25 5.90 -5.49 2.63
N LEU A 26 4.90 -5.24 3.48
CA LEU A 26 3.69 -4.58 3.02
C LEU A 26 4.00 -3.11 2.69
N SER A 27 3.66 -2.69 1.47
CA SER A 27 3.86 -1.33 0.99
C SER A 27 2.74 -0.94 0.03
N ALA A 28 2.18 0.24 0.23
CA ALA A 28 1.12 0.80 -0.61
C ALA A 28 1.19 2.33 -0.58
N PRO A 29 0.54 3.03 -1.53
CA PRO A 29 0.39 4.47 -1.44
C PRO A 29 -0.38 4.84 -0.17
N ASP A 30 0.26 5.60 0.71
CA ASP A 30 -0.38 6.17 1.91
C ASP A 30 -1.34 7.31 1.52
N SER A 31 -0.97 8.09 0.50
CA SER A 31 -1.76 9.20 -0.01
C SER A 31 -1.87 9.13 -1.54
N VAL A 32 -3.09 9.28 -2.05
CA VAL A 32 -3.38 9.39 -3.48
C VAL A 32 -4.09 10.71 -3.74
N VAL A 33 -3.53 11.52 -4.64
CA VAL A 33 -4.07 12.83 -4.99
C VAL A 33 -4.64 12.78 -6.40
N GLY A 34 -5.88 13.22 -6.56
CA GLY A 34 -6.57 13.27 -7.85
C GLY A 34 -7.33 14.58 -8.03
N ILE A 35 -7.49 14.98 -9.29
CA ILE A 35 -8.31 16.14 -9.66
C ILE A 35 -9.66 15.63 -10.14
N ALA A 36 -10.74 16.23 -9.64
CA ALA A 36 -12.09 15.88 -10.08
C ALA A 36 -12.26 16.16 -11.58
N GLU A 37 -12.79 15.17 -12.30
CA GLU A 37 -12.95 15.23 -13.77
C GLU A 37 -13.77 16.46 -14.22
N ASN A 38 -14.79 16.84 -13.45
CA ASN A 38 -15.66 17.98 -13.74
C ASN A 38 -15.29 19.26 -12.96
N SER A 39 -14.01 19.41 -12.60
CA SER A 39 -13.55 20.61 -11.89
C SER A 39 -13.69 21.87 -12.75
N GLY A 40 -14.33 22.90 -12.21
CA GLY A 40 -14.39 24.22 -12.85
C GLY A 40 -13.05 24.98 -12.84
N ASN A 41 -12.04 24.47 -12.12
CA ASN A 41 -10.72 25.10 -11.97
C ASN A 41 -9.59 24.06 -12.14
N ALA A 42 -9.69 23.18 -13.14
CA ALA A 42 -8.74 22.09 -13.34
C ALA A 42 -7.28 22.56 -13.47
N GLU A 43 -7.03 23.69 -14.13
CA GLU A 43 -5.67 24.24 -14.29
C GLU A 43 -5.05 24.63 -12.95
N ALA A 44 -5.75 25.42 -12.12
CA ALA A 44 -5.25 25.81 -10.80
C ALA A 44 -5.10 24.61 -9.86
N ALA A 45 -5.98 23.60 -9.97
CA ALA A 45 -5.85 22.35 -9.23
C ALA A 45 -4.59 21.58 -9.66
N GLN A 46 -4.27 21.56 -10.96
CA GLN A 46 -3.05 20.93 -11.47
C GLN A 46 -1.80 21.66 -10.99
N GLU A 47 -1.77 23.00 -10.99
CA GLU A 47 -0.64 23.77 -10.44
C GLU A 47 -0.38 23.42 -8.96
N PHE A 48 -1.44 23.21 -8.18
CA PHE A 48 -1.30 22.79 -6.79
C PHE A 48 -0.78 21.34 -6.66
N VAL A 49 -1.28 20.42 -7.47
CA VAL A 49 -0.77 19.03 -7.52
C VAL A 49 0.71 19.04 -7.93
N ASP A 50 1.09 19.80 -8.94
CA ASP A 50 2.47 19.93 -9.40
C ASP A 50 3.39 20.47 -8.29
N TYR A 51 2.90 21.42 -7.49
CA TYR A 51 3.62 21.88 -6.30
C TYR A 51 3.78 20.78 -5.25
N LEU A 52 2.72 20.03 -4.93
CA LEU A 52 2.80 18.92 -3.96
C LEU A 52 3.82 17.85 -4.39
N PHE A 53 3.92 17.56 -5.70
CA PHE A 53 4.86 16.60 -6.27
C PHE A 53 6.21 17.20 -6.72
N SER A 54 6.44 18.48 -6.44
CA SER A 54 7.76 19.10 -6.62
C SER A 54 8.77 18.50 -5.63
N ALA A 55 10.07 18.63 -5.94
CA ALA A 55 11.12 18.15 -5.04
C ALA A 55 11.02 18.79 -3.65
N GLN A 56 10.70 20.09 -3.58
CA GLN A 56 10.50 20.80 -2.30
C GLN A 56 9.28 20.26 -1.56
N GLY A 57 8.13 20.14 -2.23
CA GLY A 57 6.89 19.68 -1.61
C GLY A 57 7.03 18.26 -1.06
N GLN A 58 7.63 17.35 -1.84
CA GLN A 58 7.88 15.99 -1.41
C GLN A 58 8.92 15.91 -0.28
N ALA A 59 10.00 16.70 -0.32
CA ALA A 59 10.98 16.72 0.77
C ALA A 59 10.35 17.12 2.10
N THR A 60 9.56 18.20 2.11
CA THR A 60 8.82 18.65 3.30
C THR A 60 7.83 17.59 3.78
N PHE A 61 7.03 17.01 2.88
CA PHE A 61 6.03 16.01 3.25
C PHE A 61 6.67 14.72 3.80
N THR A 62 7.73 14.23 3.16
CA THR A 62 8.50 13.06 3.61
C THR A 62 9.11 13.27 4.99
N GLU A 63 9.69 14.44 5.27
CA GLU A 63 10.26 14.78 6.56
C GLU A 63 9.18 14.84 7.65
N ASP A 64 8.11 15.62 7.41
CA ASP A 64 7.06 15.87 8.39
C ASP A 64 6.25 14.61 8.73
N GLN A 65 5.97 13.75 7.73
CA GLN A 65 5.18 12.53 7.90
C GLN A 65 6.01 11.28 8.15
N ARG A 66 7.34 11.35 8.01
CA ARG A 66 8.23 10.18 8.08
C ARG A 66 7.83 9.08 7.09
N LEU A 67 7.62 9.48 5.82
CA LEU A 67 7.17 8.61 4.72
C LEU A 67 8.22 8.52 3.61
N PHE A 68 8.03 7.59 2.68
CA PHE A 68 8.82 7.54 1.44
C PHE A 68 8.25 8.50 0.40
N SER A 69 9.12 9.30 -0.22
CA SER A 69 8.75 10.08 -1.40
C SER A 69 8.52 9.15 -2.58
N VAL A 70 7.57 9.51 -3.45
CA VAL A 70 7.38 8.84 -4.75
C VAL A 70 8.44 9.26 -5.78
N ARG A 71 9.24 10.28 -5.48
CA ARG A 71 10.35 10.73 -6.31
C ARG A 71 11.66 10.07 -5.88
N ASP A 72 12.41 9.57 -6.85
CA ASP A 72 13.73 8.95 -6.60
C ASP A 72 14.81 9.96 -6.17
N ASP A 73 14.66 11.24 -6.51
CA ASP A 73 15.59 12.32 -6.17
C ASP A 73 15.34 12.95 -4.78
N VAL A 74 14.35 12.46 -4.04
CA VAL A 74 14.03 12.89 -2.67
C VAL A 74 14.15 11.69 -1.75
N THR A 75 15.18 11.67 -0.92
CA THR A 75 15.46 10.59 0.03
C THR A 75 15.22 11.04 1.46
N SER A 76 14.92 10.07 2.34
CA SER A 76 14.89 10.31 3.78
C SER A 76 16.22 9.86 4.40
N ASP A 77 16.80 10.70 5.24
CA ASP A 77 18.01 10.37 6.03
C ASP A 77 17.66 9.66 7.35
N GLU A 78 16.39 9.37 7.59
CA GLU A 78 15.92 8.66 8.78
C GLU A 78 16.49 7.23 8.83
N ALA A 79 17.19 6.91 9.91
CA ALA A 79 17.96 5.67 10.05
C ALA A 79 17.12 4.39 9.90
N VAL A 80 15.82 4.47 10.20
CA VAL A 80 14.89 3.33 10.06
C VAL A 80 14.31 3.25 8.65
N LEU A 81 14.08 4.38 7.99
CA LEU A 81 13.44 4.43 6.68
C LEU A 81 14.43 4.10 5.57
N ALA A 82 15.67 4.60 5.65
CA ALA A 82 16.66 4.40 4.59
C ALA A 82 16.88 2.90 4.24
N PRO A 83 17.11 1.98 5.21
CA PRO A 83 17.24 0.55 4.91
C PRO A 83 15.95 -0.09 4.39
N LEU A 84 14.78 0.35 4.88
CA LEU A 84 13.49 -0.15 4.38
C LEU A 84 13.30 0.19 2.90
N LYS A 85 13.70 1.40 2.49
CA LYS A 85 13.67 1.80 1.08
C LYS A 85 14.63 0.96 0.25
N THR A 86 15.92 0.93 0.61
CA THR A 86 16.96 0.33 -0.21
C THR A 86 16.86 -1.19 -0.28
N ASP A 87 16.56 -1.84 0.83
CA ASP A 87 16.66 -3.30 0.93
C ASP A 87 15.36 -3.99 0.49
N TRP A 88 14.22 -3.29 0.57
CA TRP A 88 12.90 -3.88 0.35
C TRP A 88 12.09 -3.21 -0.77
N ILE A 89 11.94 -1.89 -0.74
CA ILE A 89 11.07 -1.18 -1.69
C ILE A 89 11.74 -1.14 -3.07
N ASP A 90 12.97 -0.65 -3.15
CA ASP A 90 13.70 -0.44 -4.41
C ASP A 90 14.09 -1.78 -5.07
N THR A 91 14.18 -2.85 -4.29
CA THR A 91 14.44 -4.22 -4.78
C THR A 91 13.17 -4.97 -5.18
N GLY A 92 11.99 -4.36 -5.01
CA GLY A 92 10.71 -4.98 -5.34
C GLY A 92 10.28 -6.09 -4.38
N ARG A 93 10.87 -6.18 -3.18
CA ARG A 93 10.45 -7.11 -2.11
C ARG A 93 9.24 -6.56 -1.35
N THR A 94 8.19 -6.22 -2.09
CA THR A 94 6.97 -5.62 -1.54
C THR A 94 5.73 -6.43 -1.90
N ALA A 95 4.70 -6.32 -1.06
CA ALA A 95 3.35 -6.79 -1.33
C ALA A 95 2.34 -5.72 -0.91
N MET A 96 1.14 -5.74 -1.51
CA MET A 96 0.07 -4.81 -1.11
C MET A 96 -0.59 -5.26 0.19
N TYR A 97 -1.24 -4.34 0.88
CA TYR A 97 -2.05 -4.67 2.05
C TYR A 97 -3.24 -5.57 1.63
N PRO A 98 -3.49 -6.70 2.32
CA PRO A 98 -4.53 -7.65 1.93
C PRO A 98 -5.95 -7.10 2.02
N ASP A 99 -6.20 -6.15 2.92
CA ASP A 99 -7.49 -5.47 3.08
C ASP A 99 -7.85 -4.56 1.89
N GLY A 100 -6.85 -4.14 1.11
CA GLY A 100 -7.07 -3.44 -0.17
C GLY A 100 -7.52 -4.34 -1.32
N MET A 101 -7.56 -5.66 -1.13
CA MET A 101 -7.80 -6.64 -2.22
C MET A 101 -9.27 -6.99 -2.43
N PHE A 102 -10.16 -6.65 -1.48
CA PHE A 102 -11.56 -7.02 -1.58
C PHE A 102 -12.50 -5.81 -1.63
N THR A 103 -13.55 -5.93 -2.44
CA THR A 103 -14.60 -4.94 -2.59
C THR A 103 -15.79 -5.31 -1.72
N GLY A 104 -15.76 -4.89 -0.46
CA GLY A 104 -16.79 -5.22 0.53
C GLY A 104 -16.44 -4.61 1.88
N ALA A 105 -17.45 -4.37 2.72
CA ALA A 105 -17.21 -3.99 4.11
C ALA A 105 -17.11 -5.28 4.92
N SER A 106 -15.90 -5.69 5.30
CA SER A 106 -15.66 -6.86 6.16
C SER A 106 -15.51 -6.42 7.62
N ASP A 107 -15.98 -7.24 8.56
CA ASP A 107 -15.74 -7.05 10.00
C ASP A 107 -14.37 -7.56 10.46
N LEU A 108 -13.41 -7.75 9.55
CA LEU A 108 -12.06 -8.29 9.80
C LEU A 108 -11.37 -7.68 11.03
N ALA A 109 -11.51 -6.37 11.25
CA ALA A 109 -10.91 -5.70 12.42
C ALA A 109 -11.48 -6.23 13.75
N ALA A 110 -12.81 -6.36 13.83
CA ALA A 110 -13.48 -6.88 15.02
C ALA A 110 -13.18 -8.37 15.23
N LEU A 111 -13.21 -9.16 14.15
CA LEU A 111 -12.87 -10.59 14.19
C LEU A 111 -11.43 -10.82 14.66
N THR A 112 -10.49 -10.01 14.16
CA THR A 112 -9.08 -10.05 14.60
C THR A 112 -8.96 -9.69 16.07
N GLN A 113 -9.70 -8.69 16.54
CA GLN A 113 -9.70 -8.32 17.95
C GLN A 113 -10.22 -9.45 18.85
N THR A 114 -11.30 -10.14 18.46
CA THR A 114 -11.82 -11.31 19.17
C THR A 114 -10.79 -12.44 19.18
N PHE A 115 -10.16 -12.73 18.05
CA PHE A 115 -9.08 -13.72 17.98
C PHE A 115 -7.91 -13.40 18.94
N LEU A 116 -7.48 -12.14 19.02
CA LEU A 116 -6.42 -11.74 19.94
C LEU A 116 -6.80 -11.84 21.43
N GLN A 117 -8.10 -11.87 21.75
CA GLN A 117 -8.60 -12.03 23.12
C GLN A 117 -8.77 -13.51 23.49
N ASP A 118 -9.35 -14.29 22.58
CA ASP A 118 -9.77 -15.65 22.85
C ASP A 118 -8.71 -16.69 22.42
N GLU A 119 -7.79 -16.30 21.53
CA GLU A 119 -6.74 -17.12 20.90
C GLU A 119 -7.27 -18.38 20.19
N ASP A 120 -8.58 -18.41 19.88
CA ASP A 120 -9.24 -19.52 19.18
C ASP A 120 -9.16 -19.33 17.66
N ALA A 121 -8.15 -19.95 17.06
CA ALA A 121 -7.95 -19.91 15.62
C ALA A 121 -9.10 -20.59 14.83
N GLY A 122 -9.75 -21.61 15.40
CA GLY A 122 -10.85 -22.31 14.73
C GLY A 122 -12.08 -21.42 14.62
N ALA A 123 -12.48 -20.80 15.74
CA ALA A 123 -13.59 -19.86 15.78
C ALA A 123 -13.33 -18.62 14.92
N PHE A 124 -12.10 -18.10 14.92
CA PHE A 124 -11.71 -16.98 14.06
C PHE A 124 -11.88 -17.29 12.58
N LEU A 125 -11.35 -18.43 12.11
CA LEU A 125 -11.41 -18.79 10.69
C LEU A 125 -12.85 -19.05 10.23
N GLU A 126 -13.68 -19.70 11.05
CA GLU A 126 -15.11 -19.91 10.73
C GLU A 126 -15.88 -18.59 10.63
N ALA A 127 -15.61 -17.65 11.55
CA ALA A 127 -16.23 -16.33 11.52
C ALA A 127 -15.76 -15.50 10.32
N LEU A 128 -14.47 -15.58 9.98
CA LEU A 128 -13.89 -14.90 8.82
C LEU A 128 -14.47 -15.42 7.50
N ASP A 129 -14.56 -16.74 7.32
CA ASP A 129 -15.19 -17.35 6.15
C ASP A 129 -16.65 -16.90 6.00
N THR A 130 -17.38 -16.84 7.11
CA THR A 130 -18.79 -16.39 7.13
C THR A 130 -18.92 -14.93 6.72
N ASP A 131 -18.07 -14.06 7.28
CA ASP A 131 -18.01 -12.63 6.96
C ASP A 131 -17.71 -12.42 5.47
N PHE A 132 -16.65 -13.03 4.95
CA PHE A 132 -16.24 -12.91 3.56
C PHE A 132 -17.33 -13.37 2.59
N GLN A 133 -17.96 -14.53 2.86
CA GLN A 133 -19.09 -15.01 2.06
C GLN A 133 -20.26 -14.03 2.05
N SER A 134 -20.58 -13.42 3.19
CA SER A 134 -21.69 -12.46 3.30
C SER A 134 -21.45 -11.16 2.53
N HIS A 135 -20.17 -10.81 2.32
CA HIS A 135 -19.73 -9.61 1.61
C HIS A 135 -19.27 -9.86 0.17
N GLY A 136 -19.42 -11.09 -0.33
CA GLY A 136 -19.04 -11.45 -1.71
C GLY A 136 -17.54 -11.44 -1.96
N ILE A 137 -16.74 -11.60 -0.90
CA ILE A 137 -15.29 -11.73 -0.95
C ILE A 137 -14.99 -13.22 -1.21
N GLN A 138 -14.26 -13.52 -2.30
CA GLN A 138 -13.93 -14.87 -2.74
C GLN A 138 -12.45 -15.17 -2.60
#